data_AF-A0A178M4D9-F1
#
_entry.id   AF-A0A178M4D9-F1
#
_cell.length_a   1.000
_cell.length_b   1.000
_cell.length_c   1.000
_cell.angle_alpha   90.00
_cell.angle_beta   90.00
_cell.angle_gamma   90.00
#
_symmetry.space_group_name_H-M   'P 1'
#
loop_
_entity.id
_entity.type
_entity.pdbx_description
1 polymer ?
#
loop_
_entity_poly.entity_id
_entity_poly.type
_entity_poly.pdbx_seq_one_letter_code
_entity_poly.pdbx_strand_id
1 'polypeptide(L)'
;MLVNPDLLRAFAAQVDTAAAAIAATNIGTTAETAGDGLPGSETQWASRQVGVHLRLIAEDIASDIASMGEAVRGMGDSYQVTDEALADNFTELF
;
A
#
# COMPACT_ATOMS: atom_id res chain seq x y z
N MET A 1 -21.04 -15.70 5.80
CA MET A 1 -22.03 -15.41 4.70
C MET A 1 -21.25 -15.04 3.43
N LEU A 2 -21.71 -15.35 2.20
CA LEU A 2 -21.00 -14.86 0.99
C LEU A 2 -21.18 -13.34 0.82
N VAL A 3 -20.10 -12.64 0.51
CA VAL A 3 -20.13 -11.22 0.19
C VAL A 3 -20.64 -11.02 -1.25
N ASN A 4 -21.26 -9.87 -1.53
CA ASN A 4 -21.74 -9.54 -2.87
C ASN A 4 -20.55 -9.39 -3.86
N PRO A 5 -20.46 -10.20 -4.93
CA PRO A 5 -19.35 -10.15 -5.88
C PRO A 5 -19.18 -8.81 -6.61
N ASP A 6 -20.27 -8.08 -6.86
CA ASP A 6 -20.19 -6.76 -7.52
C ASP A 6 -19.54 -5.72 -6.60
N LEU A 7 -19.81 -5.83 -5.30
CA LEU A 7 -19.16 -5.01 -4.28
C LEU A 7 -17.67 -5.34 -4.16
N LEU A 8 -17.31 -6.64 -4.22
CA LEU A 8 -15.91 -7.07 -4.20
C LEU A 8 -15.13 -6.56 -5.44
N ARG A 9 -15.74 -6.56 -6.63
CA ARG A 9 -15.10 -6.00 -7.84
C ARG A 9 -14.90 -4.50 -7.76
N ALA A 10 -15.91 -3.77 -7.28
CA ALA A 10 -15.80 -2.33 -7.07
C ALA A 10 -14.70 -1.99 -6.05
N PHE A 11 -14.64 -2.76 -4.96
CA PHE A 11 -13.59 -2.62 -3.95
C PHE A 11 -12.20 -2.94 -4.52
N ALA A 12 -12.03 -4.02 -5.28
CA ALA A 12 -10.75 -4.35 -5.92
C ALA A 12 -10.27 -3.22 -6.85
N ALA A 13 -11.16 -2.61 -7.63
CA ALA A 13 -10.80 -1.47 -8.48
C ALA A 13 -10.38 -0.23 -7.66
N GLN A 14 -11.02 -0.01 -6.51
CA GLN A 14 -10.67 1.09 -5.60
C GLN A 14 -9.31 0.86 -4.93
N VAL A 15 -9.02 -0.38 -4.53
CA VAL A 15 -7.73 -0.83 -4.01
C VAL A 15 -6.62 -0.59 -5.02
N ASP A 16 -6.81 -1.00 -6.28
CA ASP A 16 -5.82 -0.80 -7.34
C ASP A 16 -5.56 0.71 -7.57
N THR A 17 -6.61 1.53 -7.53
CA THR A 17 -6.50 2.99 -7.65
C THR A 17 -5.73 3.61 -6.48
N ALA A 18 -6.00 3.16 -5.25
CA ALA A 18 -5.33 3.63 -4.05
C ALA A 18 -3.84 3.26 -4.04
N ALA A 19 -3.51 1.99 -4.35
CA ALA A 19 -2.14 1.53 -4.46
C ALA A 19 -1.34 2.34 -5.50
N ALA A 20 -1.93 2.59 -6.68
CA ALA A 20 -1.32 3.41 -7.70
C ALA A 20 -1.08 4.86 -7.25
N ALA A 21 -2.03 5.46 -6.52
CA ALA A 21 -1.89 6.82 -5.98
C ALA A 21 -0.77 6.90 -4.93
N ILE A 22 -0.67 5.93 -4.03
CA ILE A 22 0.39 5.87 -3.01
C ILE A 22 1.76 5.75 -3.69
N ALA A 23 1.90 4.81 -4.63
CA ALA A 23 3.15 4.63 -5.38
C ALA A 23 3.55 5.90 -6.13
N ALA A 24 2.59 6.59 -6.75
CA ALA A 24 2.83 7.83 -7.49
C ALA A 24 3.31 9.00 -6.62
N THR A 25 3.07 8.97 -5.31
CA THR A 25 3.42 10.09 -4.43
C THR A 25 4.93 10.21 -4.20
N ASN A 26 5.71 9.15 -4.42
CA ASN A 26 7.19 9.15 -4.33
C ASN A 26 7.74 9.81 -3.04
N ILE A 27 7.04 9.64 -1.91
CA ILE A 27 7.33 10.35 -0.64
C ILE A 27 8.76 10.06 -0.17
N GLY A 28 9.19 8.81 -0.24
CA GLY A 28 10.54 8.40 0.15
C GLY A 28 11.61 9.13 -0.64
N THR A 29 11.53 9.12 -1.97
CA THR A 29 12.47 9.83 -2.86
C THR A 29 12.43 11.34 -2.65
N THR A 30 11.25 11.90 -2.45
CA THR A 30 11.07 13.35 -2.21
C THR A 30 11.77 13.77 -0.92
N ALA A 31 11.60 13.00 0.16
CA ALA A 31 12.26 13.26 1.43
C ALA A 31 13.78 12.99 1.39
N GLU A 32 14.20 11.92 0.71
CA GLU A 32 15.61 11.53 0.55
C GLU A 32 16.42 12.62 -0.13
N THR A 33 15.85 13.25 -1.16
CA THR A 33 16.51 14.26 -1.99
C THR A 33 16.33 15.69 -1.49
N ALA A 34 15.47 15.93 -0.49
CA ALA A 34 15.16 17.26 0.03
C ALA A 34 16.40 18.03 0.52
N GLY A 35 17.42 17.31 1.01
CA GLY A 35 18.66 17.87 1.54
C GLY A 35 19.80 17.99 0.52
N ASP A 36 19.60 17.60 -0.74
CA ASP A 36 20.71 17.56 -1.73
C ASP A 36 21.25 18.95 -2.11
N GLY A 37 20.53 20.03 -1.77
CA GLY A 37 21.04 21.39 -1.87
C GLY A 37 22.13 21.76 -0.84
N LEU A 38 22.41 20.88 0.13
CA LEU A 38 23.35 21.12 1.24
C LEU A 38 24.38 19.98 1.37
N PRO A 39 25.26 19.79 0.37
CA PRO A 39 26.14 18.63 0.31
C PRO A 39 27.09 18.55 1.52
N GLY A 40 27.15 17.38 2.15
CA GLY A 40 28.01 17.11 3.31
C GLY A 40 27.46 17.62 4.64
N SER A 41 26.28 18.23 4.66
CA SER A 41 25.63 18.67 5.89
C SER A 41 24.94 17.52 6.62
N GLU A 42 24.75 17.69 7.93
CA GLU A 42 23.90 16.80 8.73
C GLU A 42 22.46 16.80 8.22
N THR A 43 21.98 17.92 7.66
CA THR A 43 20.65 18.00 7.03
C THR A 43 20.54 17.05 5.84
N GLN A 44 21.53 17.01 4.94
CA GLN A 44 21.53 16.07 3.82
C GLN A 44 21.53 14.63 4.32
N TRP A 45 22.36 14.32 5.31
CA TRP A 45 22.39 12.98 5.89
C TRP A 45 21.03 12.61 6.50
N ALA A 46 20.41 13.51 7.27
CA ALA A 46 19.12 13.29 7.91
C ALA A 46 17.99 13.10 6.89
N SER A 47 17.94 13.93 5.84
CA SER A 47 16.99 13.77 4.73
C SER A 47 17.09 12.39 4.11
N ARG A 48 18.30 11.87 3.88
CA ARG A 48 18.49 10.51 3.37
C ARG A 48 17.96 9.43 4.31
N GLN A 49 18.25 9.51 5.61
CA GLN A 49 17.75 8.52 6.57
C GLN A 49 16.23 8.53 6.67
N VAL A 50 15.62 9.72 6.73
CA VAL A 50 14.16 9.88 6.78
C VAL A 50 13.52 9.38 5.49
N GLY A 51 14.08 9.71 4.33
CA GLY A 51 13.57 9.26 3.03
C GLY A 51 13.58 7.74 2.87
N VAL A 52 14.65 7.07 3.32
CA VAL A 52 14.71 5.60 3.36
C VAL A 52 13.61 5.02 4.24
N HIS A 53 13.39 5.59 5.44
CA HIS A 53 12.37 5.09 6.35
C HIS A 53 10.95 5.30 5.81
N LEU A 54 10.66 6.48 5.25
CA LEU A 54 9.38 6.76 4.62
C LEU A 54 9.10 5.87 3.41
N ARG A 55 10.13 5.51 2.65
CA ARG A 55 9.99 4.55 1.55
C ARG A 55 9.55 3.18 2.04
N LEU A 56 10.19 2.66 3.10
CA LEU A 56 9.82 1.35 3.66
C LEU A 56 8.36 1.33 4.16
N ILE A 57 7.93 2.39 4.86
CA ILE A 57 6.54 2.51 5.32
C ILE A 57 5.58 2.58 4.12
N ALA A 58 5.91 3.32 3.07
CA ALA A 58 5.07 3.41 1.89
C ALA A 58 4.98 2.08 1.12
N GLU A 59 6.09 1.33 1.04
CA GLU A 59 6.14 -0.02 0.46
C GLU A 59 5.26 -1.00 1.25
N ASP A 60 5.29 -0.94 2.58
CA ASP A 60 4.49 -1.77 3.49
C ASP A 60 2.99 -1.51 3.33
N ILE A 61 2.57 -0.23 3.37
CA ILE A 61 1.18 0.17 3.15
C ILE A 61 0.70 -0.26 1.76
N ALA A 62 1.53 -0.10 0.73
CA ALA A 62 1.18 -0.52 -0.63
C ALA A 62 1.03 -2.04 -0.74
N SER A 63 1.86 -2.81 -0.02
CA SER A 63 1.77 -4.26 0.08
C SER A 63 0.46 -4.68 0.75
N ASP A 64 0.09 -4.08 1.88
CA ASP A 64 -1.15 -4.38 2.58
C ASP A 64 -2.38 -4.09 1.73
N ILE A 65 -2.38 -2.96 1.02
CA ILE A 65 -3.45 -2.61 0.09
C ILE A 65 -3.53 -3.64 -1.05
N ALA A 66 -2.40 -4.08 -1.62
CA ALA A 66 -2.40 -5.13 -2.63
C ALA A 66 -2.99 -6.45 -2.08
N SER A 67 -2.61 -6.84 -0.86
CA SER A 67 -3.15 -8.01 -0.16
C SER A 67 -4.66 -7.93 0.03
N MET A 68 -5.21 -6.73 0.33
CA MET A 68 -6.67 -6.53 0.38
C MET A 68 -7.34 -6.86 -0.97
N GLY A 69 -6.72 -6.46 -2.08
CA GLY A 69 -7.18 -6.73 -3.43
C GLY A 69 -7.16 -8.22 -3.78
N GLU A 70 -6.11 -8.93 -3.38
CA GLU A 70 -6.00 -10.39 -3.55
C GLU A 70 -7.06 -11.13 -2.73
N ALA A 71 -7.24 -10.74 -1.47
CA ALA A 71 -8.23 -11.34 -0.57
C ALA A 71 -9.66 -11.25 -1.14
N VAL A 72 -10.04 -10.12 -1.75
CA VAL A 72 -11.40 -9.96 -2.32
C VAL A 72 -11.58 -10.65 -3.68
N ARG A 73 -10.51 -10.83 -4.47
CA ARG A 73 -10.57 -11.56 -5.74
C ARG A 73 -10.77 -13.05 -5.51
N GLY A 74 -10.28 -13.57 -4.38
CA GLY A 74 -10.35 -14.99 -4.04
C GLY A 74 -9.57 -15.86 -5.02
N MET A 75 -9.74 -17.19 -4.92
CA MET A 75 -9.07 -18.10 -5.86
C MET A 75 -9.56 -17.87 -7.30
N GLY A 76 -8.63 -17.54 -8.19
CA GLY A 76 -8.87 -17.43 -9.64
C GLY A 76 -9.80 -16.28 -10.05
N ASP A 77 -9.79 -15.15 -9.33
CA ASP A 77 -10.66 -14.00 -9.57
C ASP A 77 -12.15 -14.35 -9.57
N SER A 78 -12.55 -15.31 -8.72
CA SER A 78 -13.92 -15.77 -8.62
C SER A 78 -14.84 -14.80 -7.88
N TYR A 79 -14.28 -13.93 -7.03
CA TYR A 79 -15.04 -13.03 -6.15
C TYR A 79 -16.08 -13.77 -5.30
N GLN A 80 -15.77 -15.01 -4.92
CA GLN A 80 -16.61 -15.85 -4.05
C GLN A 80 -15.91 -16.03 -2.72
N VAL A 81 -16.00 -15.00 -1.87
CA VAL A 81 -15.32 -14.94 -0.58
C VAL A 81 -16.37 -14.84 0.53
N THR A 82 -16.14 -15.56 1.62
CA THR A 82 -16.99 -15.45 2.81
C THR A 82 -16.58 -14.24 3.64
N ASP A 83 -17.56 -13.62 4.28
CA ASP A 83 -17.37 -12.51 5.21
C ASP A 83 -16.34 -12.86 6.30
N GLU A 84 -16.42 -14.07 6.83
CA GLU A 84 -15.51 -14.55 7.87
C GLU A 84 -14.06 -14.67 7.36
N ALA A 85 -13.85 -15.21 6.16
CA ALA A 85 -12.51 -15.33 5.58
C ALA A 85 -11.91 -13.97 5.20
N LEU A 86 -12.76 -13.02 4.78
CA LEU A 86 -12.33 -11.66 4.47
C LEU A 86 -11.92 -10.92 5.75
N ALA A 87 -12.69 -11.06 6.82
CA ALA A 87 -12.38 -10.46 8.11
C ALA A 87 -11.06 -11.01 8.69
N ASP A 88 -10.83 -12.31 8.59
CA ASP A 88 -9.58 -12.93 9.04
C ASP A 88 -8.37 -12.37 8.28
N ASN A 89 -8.44 -12.29 6.94
CA ASN A 89 -7.36 -11.71 6.12
C ASN A 89 -7.08 -10.25 6.48
N PHE A 90 -8.12 -9.46 6.72
CA PHE A 90 -7.93 -8.04 7.02
C PHE A 90 -7.36 -7.77 8.41
N THR A 91 -7.40 -8.75 9.32
CA THR A 91 -6.80 -8.65 10.65
C THR A 91 -5.28 -8.83 10.62
N GLU A 92 -4.74 -9.40 9.53
CA GLU A 92 -3.31 -9.57 9.31
C GLU A 92 -2.65 -8.37 8.61
N LEU A 93 -3.44 -7.32 8.32
CA LEU A 93 -2.95 -6.09 7.67
C LEU A 93 -2.50 -5.07 8.72
N PHE A 94 -1.35 -4.44 8.45
CA PHE A 94 -0.62 -3.48 9.29
C PHE A 94 -0.03 -4.03 10.60
#